data_AF-A0A6A7SK54-F1
#
_entry.id   AF-A0A6A7SK54-F1
#
_cell.length_a   1.000
_cell.length_b   1.000
_cell.length_c   1.000
_cell.angle_alpha   90.00
_cell.angle_beta   90.00
_cell.angle_gamma   90.00
#
_symmetry.space_group_name_H-M   'P 1'
#
loop_
_entity.id
_entity.type
_entity.pdbx_description
1 polymer ?
#
loop_
_entity_poly.entity_id
_entity_poly.type
_entity_poly.pdbx_seq_one_letter_code
_entity_poly.pdbx_strand_id
1 'polypeptide(L)' 'MHIADALYQDGRIDTRALQPVCRIAGANYATLGEIRELKPVAQTPKTVVERRP' A
#
# COMPACT_ATOMS: atom_id res chain seq x y z
N MET A 1 -0.29 -8.20 -16.22
CA MET A 1 -0.72 -7.13 -15.31
C MET A 1 -1.30 -6.03 -16.16
N HIS A 2 -2.49 -5.53 -15.85
CA HIS A 2 -3.14 -4.45 -16.59
C HIS A 2 -3.41 -3.31 -15.63
N ILE A 3 -3.06 -2.09 -16.02
CA ILE A 3 -3.21 -0.86 -15.24
C ILE A 3 -3.85 0.15 -16.20
N ALA A 4 -4.86 0.88 -15.74
CA ALA A 4 -5.41 1.98 -16.51
C ALA A 4 -4.39 3.14 -16.57
N ASP A 5 -4.12 3.68 -17.76
CA ASP A 5 -3.11 4.73 -17.96
C ASP A 5 -3.32 5.93 -17.04
N ALA A 6 -4.57 6.32 -16.79
CA ALA A 6 -4.94 7.44 -15.92
C ALA A 6 -4.51 7.25 -14.45
N LEU A 7 -4.20 6.03 -14.02
CA LEU A 7 -3.78 5.71 -12.66
C LEU A 7 -2.26 5.63 -12.50
N TYR A 8 -1.49 5.60 -13.59
CA TYR A 8 -0.06 5.35 -13.56
C TYR A 8 0.74 6.64 -13.80
N GLN A 9 1.52 7.05 -12.79
CA GLN A 9 2.29 8.28 -12.79
C GLN A 9 3.70 7.99 -12.27
N ASP A 10 4.73 8.31 -13.05
CA ASP A 10 6.15 8.20 -12.67
C ASP A 10 6.55 6.83 -12.08
N GLY A 11 6.05 5.75 -12.68
CA GLY A 11 6.35 4.40 -12.22
C GLY A 11 5.49 3.90 -11.05
N ARG A 12 4.53 4.71 -10.58
CA ARG A 12 3.71 4.45 -9.39
C ARG A 12 2.23 4.56 -9.70
N ILE A 13 1.40 3.97 -8.85
CA ILE A 13 -0.05 4.14 -8.90
C ILE A 13 -0.45 5.35 -8.08
N ASP A 14 -1.27 6.22 -8.66
CA ASP A 14 -1.98 7.25 -7.89
C ASP A 14 -3.08 6.59 -7.07
N THR A 15 -2.79 6.35 -5.79
CA THR A 15 -3.71 5.72 -4.85
C THR A 15 -4.99 6.55 -4.65
N ARG A 16 -4.94 7.88 -4.79
CA ARG A 16 -6.13 8.74 -4.66
C ARG A 16 -7.05 8.55 -5.85
N ALA A 17 -6.50 8.53 -7.06
CA ALA A 17 -7.26 8.28 -8.28
C ALA A 17 -7.83 6.86 -8.35
N LEU A 18 -7.12 5.88 -7.80
CA LEU A 18 -7.56 4.48 -7.76
C LEU A 18 -8.82 4.26 -6.90
N GLN A 19 -9.03 5.10 -5.87
CA GLN A 19 -10.14 4.97 -4.90
C GLN A 19 -10.36 3.52 -4.41
N PRO A 20 -9.33 2.89 -3.83
CA PRO A 20 -9.44 1.50 -3.41
C PRO A 20 -10.41 1.32 -2.25
N VAL A 21 -11.03 0.14 -2.19
CA VAL A 21 -11.83 -0.32 -1.06
C VAL A 21 -11.12 -1.48 -0.36
N CYS A 22 -11.20 -1.53 0.96
CA CYS A 22 -10.70 -2.65 1.76
C CYS A 22 -11.82 -3.27 2.59
N ARG A 23 -11.68 -4.55 2.93
CA ARG A 23 -12.59 -5.26 3.83
C ARG A 23 -12.18 -5.01 5.28
N ILE A 24 -13.16 -4.79 6.14
CA ILE A 24 -12.98 -4.74 7.59
C ILE A 24 -13.90 -5.75 8.28
N ALA A 25 -13.86 -5.80 9.61
CA ALA A 25 -14.58 -6.79 10.40
C ALA A 25 -16.08 -6.88 10.05
N GLY A 26 -16.60 -8.11 10.02
CA GLY A 26 -17.96 -8.40 9.57
C GLY A 26 -18.12 -8.28 8.06
N ALA A 27 -19.29 -7.83 7.60
CA ALA A 27 -19.61 -7.58 6.18
C ALA A 27 -19.29 -6.14 5.73
N ASN A 28 -18.42 -5.44 6.47
CA ASN A 28 -18.17 -4.02 6.30
C ASN A 28 -16.95 -3.76 5.41
N TYR A 29 -16.97 -2.62 4.72
CA TYR A 29 -15.88 -2.16 3.85
C TYR A 29 -15.54 -0.72 4.17
N ALA A 30 -14.28 -0.34 3.94
CA ALA A 30 -13.81 1.02 4.08
C ALA A 30 -13.20 1.51 2.75
N THR A 31 -13.36 2.80 2.49
CA THR A 31 -12.66 3.50 1.41
C THR A 31 -11.26 3.92 1.86
N LEU A 32 -10.46 4.41 0.91
CA LEU A 32 -9.21 5.08 1.22
C LEU A 32 -9.44 6.22 2.22
N GLY A 33 -8.76 6.14 3.37
CA GLY A 33 -8.76 7.20 4.37
C GLY A 33 -7.75 8.31 4.05
N GLU A 34 -7.43 9.11 5.06
CA GLU A 34 -6.42 10.15 4.92
C GLU A 34 -5.03 9.56 4.66
N ILE A 35 -4.35 10.05 3.61
CA ILE A 35 -2.95 9.72 3.36
C ILE A 35 -2.06 10.70 4.11
N ARG A 36 -1.27 10.18 5.05
CA ARG A 36 -0.24 10.94 5.79
C ARG A 36 1.13 10.32 5.57
N GLU A 37 2.13 11.16 5.41
CA GLU A 37 3.52 10.74 5.44
C GLU A 37 3.99 10.62 6.90
N LEU A 38 4.58 9.47 7.24
CA LEU A 38 5.15 9.24 8.56
C LEU A 38 6.63 9.56 8.53
N LYS A 39 7.14 10.21 9.59
CA LYS A 39 8.57 10.41 9.75
C LYS A 39 9.27 9.04 9.83
N PRO A 40 10.42 8.85 9.17
CA PRO A 40 11.21 7.64 9.34
C PRO A 40 11.54 7.43 10.82
N VAL A 41 11.18 6.25 11.36
CA VAL A 41 11.56 5.84 12.70
C VAL A 41 12.79 4.94 12.58
N ALA A 42 13.73 5.09 13.52
CA ALA A 42 14.93 4.23 13.56
C ALA A 42 14.50 2.76 13.60
N GLN A 43 15.01 1.97 12.65
CA GLN A 43 14.76 0.53 12.59
C GLN A 43 15.94 -0.19 13.23
N THR A 44 15.67 -1.28 13.96
CA THR A 44 16.73 -2.21 14.35
C THR A 44 17.33 -2.87 13.11
N PRO A 45 18.61 -3.31 13.14
CA PRO A 45 19.20 -4.08 12.05
C PRO A 45 18.31 -5.28 11.72
N LYS A 46 17.94 -5.43 10.44
CA LYS A 46 17.12 -6.55 9.99
C LYS A 46 17.98 -7.81 9.96
N THR A 47 17.60 -8.84 10.70
CA THR A 47 18.20 -10.17 10.58
C THR A 47 17.68 -10.84 9.30
N VAL A 48 18.59 -11.30 8.45
CA VAL A 48 18.24 -12.13 7.29
C VAL A 48 17.96 -13.54 7.81
N VAL A 49 16.74 -14.04 7.61
CA VAL A 49 16.43 -15.46 7.83
C VAL A 49 16.72 -16.19 6.52
N GLU A 50 17.75 -17.05 6.51
CA GLU A 50 18.02 -17.90 5.35
C GLU A 50 16.86 -18.86 5.12
N ARG A 51 16.38 -18.88 3.89
CA ARG A 51 15.33 -19.82 3.47
C ARG A 51 15.94 -21.21 3.43
N ARG A 52 15.45 -22.13 4.26
CA ARG A 52 15.79 -23.56 4.16
C ARG A 52 15.31 -24.10 2.79
N PRO A 53 16.04 -25.07 2.21
CA PRO A 53 15.71 -25.64 0.91
C PRO A 53 14.31 -26.25 0.85
#